data_AF-A0AAD7SD15-F1
#
_entry.id   AF-A0AAD7SD15-F1
#
_cell.length_a   1.000
_cell.length_b   1.000
_cell.length_c   1.000
_cell.angle_alpha   90.00
_cell.angle_beta   90.00
_cell.angle_gamma   90.00
#
_symmetry.space_group_name_H-M   'P 1'
#
loop_
_entity.id
_entity.type
_entity.pdbx_description
1 polymer ?
#
loop_
_entity_poly.entity_id
_entity_poly.type
_entity_poly.pdbx_seq_one_letter_code
_entity_poly.pdbx_strand_id
1 'polypeptide(L)'
;MYPLRALCLLCAVIPVNAFDEFRFASYYGDHMVLQKAPERAVLWGYASDGSKVFVILEGQQGNKKQAAYVQNGMWRLTLDPVNAGGPYNVTAVQQGPAHAQVTLTDVLFGDVWLCGGQSNMAFTLSQVFNASEELSLAPKFPQVRIFMAALEMSDQALTDLPRVEVPWSVPSAELLGGKEFTYFSAVCWLFGRNLYETLGYPVGLVESCWGGTPVEAWSSPRALQKCSLEEQEDNSNYTRPLLGVVWSNSVLWNAMIHPLLNMTIQGAIWYQGESSQWGLLWVEPWL
;
A
#
# COMPACT_ATOMS: atom_id res chain seq x y z
N MET A 1 -50.64 7.40 52.60
CA MET A 1 -50.75 6.27 51.67
C MET A 1 -50.83 6.85 50.26
N TYR A 2 -49.90 6.78 49.31
CA TYR A 2 -48.54 6.26 49.10
C TYR A 2 -47.92 7.23 48.06
N PRO A 3 -46.61 7.56 48.06
CA PRO A 3 -46.03 8.31 46.94
C PRO A 3 -45.76 7.35 45.78
N LEU A 4 -46.24 7.71 44.57
CA LEU A 4 -45.88 7.01 43.33
C LEU A 4 -44.37 7.14 43.09
N ARG A 5 -43.66 6.01 43.15
CA ARG A 5 -42.28 5.89 42.68
C ARG A 5 -42.29 5.80 41.16
N ALA A 6 -41.87 6.87 40.49
CA ALA A 6 -41.54 6.83 39.07
C ALA A 6 -40.35 5.88 38.86
N LEU A 7 -40.60 4.75 38.20
CA LEU A 7 -39.58 3.78 37.84
C LEU A 7 -38.84 4.34 36.61
N CYS A 8 -37.66 4.92 36.84
CA CYS A 8 -36.77 5.34 35.76
C CYS A 8 -36.19 4.08 35.12
N LEU A 9 -36.74 3.65 33.96
CA LEU A 9 -36.11 2.63 33.14
C LEU A 9 -34.81 3.21 32.57
N LEU A 10 -33.68 2.86 33.20
CA LEU A 10 -32.37 2.93 32.56
C LEU A 10 -32.37 1.95 31.40
N CYS A 11 -32.61 2.44 30.18
CA CYS A 11 -32.21 1.74 28.98
C CYS A 11 -30.69 1.59 29.02
N ALA A 12 -30.21 0.39 29.35
CA ALA A 12 -28.83 0.03 29.12
C ALA A 12 -28.58 0.14 27.61
N VAL A 13 -27.86 1.20 27.21
CA VAL A 13 -27.27 1.28 25.88
C VAL A 13 -26.21 0.21 25.87
N ILE A 14 -26.55 -0.96 25.31
CA ILE A 14 -25.56 -1.99 25.00
C ILE A 14 -24.60 -1.30 24.03
N PRO A 15 -23.30 -1.19 24.36
CA PRO A 15 -22.34 -0.71 23.38
C PRO A 15 -22.44 -1.66 22.18
N VAL A 16 -22.88 -1.12 21.05
CA VAL A 16 -22.72 -1.80 19.77
C VAL A 16 -21.21 -1.91 19.63
N ASN A 17 -20.65 -3.09 19.93
CA ASN A 17 -19.30 -3.41 19.52
C ASN A 17 -19.25 -3.08 18.03
N ALA A 18 -18.40 -2.14 17.65
CA ALA A 18 -18.06 -1.92 16.26
C ALA A 18 -17.74 -3.30 15.69
N PHE A 19 -18.50 -3.74 14.70
CA PHE A 19 -18.17 -4.96 13.99
C PHE A 19 -16.84 -4.68 13.29
N ASP A 20 -15.73 -5.15 13.85
CA ASP A 20 -14.45 -5.23 13.15
C ASP A 20 -14.64 -6.21 12.01
N GLU A 21 -14.93 -5.67 10.83
CA GLU A 21 -15.10 -6.44 9.60
C GLU A 21 -13.87 -7.32 9.36
N PHE A 22 -14.06 -8.63 9.23
CA PHE A 22 -12.98 -9.55 8.92
C PHE A 22 -12.50 -9.32 7.49
N ARG A 23 -11.29 -8.77 7.33
CA ARG A 23 -10.71 -8.42 6.02
C ARG A 23 -9.19 -8.45 6.05
N PHE A 24 -8.58 -8.51 4.87
CA PHE A 24 -7.18 -8.14 4.71
C PHE A 24 -6.99 -6.61 4.84
N ALA A 25 -5.76 -6.18 5.06
CA ALA A 25 -5.41 -4.76 4.92
C ALA A 25 -5.75 -4.24 3.50
N SER A 26 -6.00 -2.93 3.39
CA SER A 26 -6.61 -2.29 2.21
C SER A 26 -5.83 -2.50 0.90
N TYR A 27 -4.52 -2.73 0.96
CA TYR A 27 -3.68 -2.91 -0.22
C TYR A 27 -3.57 -4.36 -0.71
N TYR A 28 -4.19 -5.33 -0.05
CA TYR A 28 -4.29 -6.69 -0.59
C TYR A 28 -5.51 -6.81 -1.50
N GLY A 29 -5.36 -7.52 -2.63
CA GLY A 29 -6.42 -7.67 -3.61
C GLY A 29 -6.17 -8.83 -4.58
N ASP A 30 -7.17 -9.11 -5.41
CA ASP A 30 -7.01 -10.03 -6.55
C ASP A 30 -5.90 -9.53 -7.50
N HIS A 31 -5.31 -10.43 -8.28
CA HIS A 31 -4.25 -10.13 -9.26
C HIS A 31 -2.94 -9.58 -8.66
N MET A 32 -2.79 -9.57 -7.34
CA MET A 32 -1.61 -8.97 -6.70
C MET A 32 -0.33 -9.80 -6.88
N VAL A 33 0.81 -9.16 -6.59
CA VAL A 33 2.10 -9.85 -6.47
C VAL A 33 2.58 -9.76 -5.02
N LEU A 34 2.92 -10.90 -4.43
CA LEU A 34 3.60 -11.00 -3.15
C LEU A 34 5.10 -11.25 -3.35
N GLN A 35 5.92 -10.78 -2.41
CA GLN A 35 7.37 -10.96 -2.51
C GLN A 35 7.76 -12.45 -2.48
N LYS A 36 8.53 -12.88 -3.48
CA LYS A 36 9.07 -14.24 -3.61
C LYS A 36 10.27 -14.50 -2.69
N ALA A 37 10.63 -15.78 -2.60
CA ALA A 37 11.84 -16.29 -1.98
C ALA A 37 13.13 -15.64 -2.56
N PRO A 38 14.21 -15.53 -1.75
CA PRO A 38 14.36 -16.06 -0.38
C PRO A 38 13.63 -15.25 0.69
N GLU A 39 13.16 -14.05 0.36
CA GLU A 39 12.36 -13.22 1.24
C GLU A 39 10.98 -13.82 1.52
N ARG A 40 10.32 -13.31 2.56
CA ARG A 40 9.05 -13.84 3.05
C ARG A 40 7.98 -12.76 3.03
N ALA A 41 6.94 -12.97 2.22
CA ALA A 41 5.78 -12.10 2.21
C ALA A 41 5.07 -12.11 3.57
N VAL A 42 4.82 -10.90 4.09
CA VAL A 42 3.96 -10.67 5.25
C VAL A 42 2.52 -10.51 4.79
N LEU A 43 1.58 -11.10 5.51
CA LEU A 43 0.14 -10.93 5.32
C LEU A 43 -0.48 -10.48 6.64
N TRP A 44 -1.41 -9.54 6.57
CA TRP A 44 -2.12 -9.05 7.74
C TRP A 44 -3.48 -8.47 7.39
N GLY A 45 -4.30 -8.25 8.41
CA GLY A 45 -5.62 -7.66 8.28
C GLY A 45 -6.32 -7.53 9.63
N TYR A 46 -7.64 -7.36 9.57
CA TYR A 46 -8.50 -7.12 10.71
C TYR A 46 -9.35 -8.35 11.02
N ALA A 47 -9.55 -8.62 12.30
CA ALA A 47 -10.37 -9.72 12.79
C ALA A 47 -10.76 -9.47 14.25
N SER A 48 -11.77 -10.20 14.76
CA SER A 48 -12.19 -10.04 16.15
C SER A 48 -11.14 -10.57 17.14
N ASP A 49 -10.86 -9.79 18.19
CA ASP A 49 -9.90 -10.15 19.24
C ASP A 49 -10.18 -11.53 19.87
N GLY A 50 -9.09 -12.23 20.22
CA GLY A 50 -9.14 -13.58 20.77
C GLY A 50 -9.43 -14.69 19.75
N SER A 51 -9.73 -14.33 18.50
CA SER A 51 -9.90 -15.31 17.41
C SER A 51 -8.54 -15.82 16.90
N LYS A 52 -8.60 -16.92 16.13
CA LYS A 52 -7.45 -17.44 15.37
C LYS A 52 -7.74 -17.34 13.89
N VAL A 53 -6.81 -16.79 13.12
CA VAL A 53 -6.93 -16.68 11.66
C VAL A 53 -6.01 -17.71 11.03
N PHE A 54 -6.54 -18.50 10.09
CA PHE A 54 -5.75 -19.39 9.25
C PHE A 54 -5.63 -18.80 7.86
N VAL A 55 -4.40 -18.71 7.35
CA VAL A 55 -4.15 -18.39 5.95
C VAL A 55 -3.80 -19.67 5.22
N ILE A 56 -4.51 -19.91 4.13
CA ILE A 56 -4.36 -21.05 3.24
C ILE A 56 -3.88 -20.51 1.91
N LEU A 57 -2.74 -21.00 1.45
CA LEU A 57 -2.18 -20.72 0.14
C LEU A 57 -2.40 -21.95 -0.74
N GLU A 58 -3.23 -21.83 -1.76
CA GLU A 58 -3.58 -22.90 -2.68
C GLU A 58 -3.00 -22.62 -4.08
N GLY A 59 -2.32 -23.59 -4.68
CA GLY A 59 -1.76 -23.46 -6.02
C GLY A 59 -1.22 -24.78 -6.54
N GLN A 60 -0.54 -24.76 -7.69
CA GLN A 60 -0.06 -26.00 -8.33
C GLN A 60 0.93 -26.80 -7.48
N GLN A 61 1.62 -26.15 -6.53
CA GLN A 61 2.56 -26.80 -5.61
C GLN A 61 1.88 -27.38 -4.35
N GLY A 62 0.55 -27.42 -4.32
CA GLY A 62 -0.25 -27.90 -3.20
C GLY A 62 -0.62 -26.81 -2.20
N ASN A 63 -1.36 -27.22 -1.17
CA ASN A 63 -1.92 -26.30 -0.18
C ASN A 63 -0.97 -26.14 1.01
N LYS A 64 -0.60 -24.90 1.32
CA LYS A 64 0.11 -24.55 2.56
C LYS A 64 -0.87 -23.85 3.51
N LYS A 65 -0.74 -24.11 4.81
CA LYS A 65 -1.61 -23.51 5.83
C LYS A 65 -0.77 -23.01 7.00
N GLN A 66 -0.98 -21.75 7.37
CA GLN A 66 -0.36 -21.13 8.54
C GLN A 66 -1.42 -20.44 9.40
N ALA A 67 -1.07 -20.11 10.63
CA ALA A 67 -1.99 -19.48 11.57
C ALA A 67 -1.41 -18.21 12.17
N ALA A 68 -2.26 -17.21 12.35
CA ALA A 68 -2.01 -15.99 13.10
C ALA A 68 -2.98 -15.90 14.28
N TYR A 69 -2.51 -15.29 15.36
CA TYR A 69 -3.37 -14.87 16.47
C TYR A 69 -3.75 -13.41 16.29
N VAL A 70 -4.99 -13.07 16.61
CA VAL A 70 -5.47 -11.69 16.59
C VAL A 70 -5.01 -10.98 17.86
N GLN A 71 -4.42 -9.79 17.70
CA GLN A 71 -4.00 -8.90 18.78
C GLN A 71 -4.42 -7.47 18.43
N ASN A 72 -5.18 -6.83 19.32
CA ASN A 72 -5.68 -5.46 19.14
C ASN A 72 -6.43 -5.27 17.82
N GLY A 73 -7.35 -6.20 17.51
CA GLY A 73 -8.17 -6.20 16.30
C GLY A 73 -7.44 -6.60 15.02
N MET A 74 -6.14 -6.91 15.07
CA MET A 74 -5.32 -7.21 13.89
C MET A 74 -4.70 -8.60 13.97
N TRP A 75 -4.63 -9.28 12.82
CA TRP A 75 -3.84 -10.50 12.66
C TRP A 75 -2.69 -10.23 11.70
N ARG A 76 -1.52 -10.84 11.94
CA ARG A 76 -0.36 -10.77 11.06
C ARG A 76 0.39 -12.10 11.06
N LEU A 77 0.89 -12.50 9.91
CA LEU A 77 1.84 -13.60 9.78
C LEU A 77 2.85 -13.34 8.68
N THR A 78 3.96 -14.06 8.74
CA THR A 78 4.99 -14.09 7.72
C THR A 78 4.96 -15.47 7.08
N LEU A 79 4.73 -15.53 5.77
CA LEU A 79 4.66 -16.79 5.04
C LEU A 79 6.01 -17.51 5.03
N ASP A 80 5.97 -18.81 4.72
CA ASP A 80 7.17 -19.52 4.29
C ASP A 80 7.60 -19.01 2.91
N PRO A 81 8.90 -19.01 2.58
CA PRO A 81 9.36 -18.52 1.29
C PRO A 81 8.66 -19.30 0.17
N VAL A 82 8.15 -18.57 -0.81
CA VAL A 82 7.48 -19.13 -1.98
C VAL A 82 8.29 -18.75 -3.20
N ASN A 83 8.66 -19.73 -4.02
CA ASN A 83 9.38 -19.46 -5.27
C ASN A 83 8.54 -18.61 -6.22
N ALA A 84 9.20 -17.92 -7.14
CA ALA A 84 8.53 -17.09 -8.13
C ALA A 84 7.51 -17.91 -8.95
N GLY A 85 6.38 -17.30 -9.32
CA GLY A 85 5.35 -17.91 -10.15
C GLY A 85 3.95 -17.75 -9.57
N GLY A 86 3.09 -18.75 -9.83
CA GLY A 86 1.66 -18.70 -9.53
C GLY A 86 0.83 -19.04 -10.78
N PRO A 87 -0.48 -18.75 -10.79
CA PRO A 87 -1.21 -18.09 -9.71
C PRO A 87 -1.49 -19.00 -8.50
N TYR A 88 -1.71 -18.36 -7.37
CA TYR A 88 -2.22 -18.94 -6.14
C TYR A 88 -3.53 -18.26 -5.74
N ASN A 89 -4.35 -18.98 -4.97
CA ASN A 89 -5.41 -18.38 -4.16
C ASN A 89 -4.90 -18.25 -2.71
N VAL A 90 -5.18 -17.11 -2.08
CA VAL A 90 -4.85 -16.84 -0.68
C VAL A 90 -6.13 -16.65 0.09
N THR A 91 -6.50 -17.63 0.91
CA THR A 91 -7.72 -17.59 1.72
C THR A 91 -7.39 -17.38 3.18
N ALA A 92 -7.88 -16.29 3.78
CA ALA A 92 -7.88 -16.09 5.22
C ALA A 92 -9.20 -16.54 5.82
N VAL A 93 -9.14 -17.31 6.91
CA VAL A 93 -10.32 -17.88 7.61
C VAL A 93 -10.22 -17.56 9.09
N GLN A 94 -11.17 -16.77 9.61
CA GLN A 94 -11.35 -16.57 11.04
C GLN A 94 -12.07 -17.79 11.65
N GLN A 95 -11.45 -18.41 12.64
CA GLN A 95 -12.08 -19.42 13.49
C GLN A 95 -12.54 -18.81 14.80
N GLY A 96 -13.77 -19.11 15.21
CA GLY A 96 -14.39 -18.60 16.43
C GLY A 96 -15.90 -18.40 16.26
N PRO A 97 -16.55 -17.68 17.20
CA PRO A 97 -17.99 -17.40 17.16
C PRO A 97 -18.43 -16.58 15.94
N ALA A 98 -17.54 -15.75 15.40
CA ALA A 98 -17.73 -14.96 14.18
C ALA A 98 -16.92 -15.58 13.03
N HIS A 99 -17.33 -16.77 12.57
CA HIS A 99 -16.67 -17.41 11.43
C HIS A 99 -16.84 -16.56 10.17
N ALA A 100 -15.72 -16.21 9.56
CA ALA A 100 -15.67 -15.43 8.32
C ALA A 100 -14.49 -15.91 7.48
N GLN A 101 -14.59 -15.72 6.17
CA GLN A 101 -13.52 -16.02 5.22
C GLN A 101 -13.44 -14.97 4.12
N VAL A 102 -12.22 -14.68 3.67
CA VAL A 102 -11.94 -13.81 2.53
C VAL A 102 -10.88 -14.48 1.68
N THR A 103 -11.04 -14.47 0.36
CA THR A 103 -10.09 -15.07 -0.58
C THR A 103 -9.62 -14.04 -1.58
N LEU A 104 -8.31 -13.99 -1.81
CA LEU A 104 -7.66 -13.29 -2.90
C LEU A 104 -7.33 -14.32 -3.98
N THR A 105 -7.57 -13.97 -5.24
CA THR A 105 -7.41 -14.83 -6.41
C THR A 105 -6.39 -14.27 -7.38
N ASP A 106 -5.80 -15.14 -8.21
CA ASP A 106 -4.74 -14.77 -9.16
C ASP A 106 -3.53 -14.06 -8.50
N VAL A 107 -3.11 -14.56 -7.34
CA VAL A 107 -1.96 -14.02 -6.61
C VAL A 107 -0.67 -14.63 -7.15
N LEU A 108 0.25 -13.78 -7.61
CA LEU A 108 1.58 -14.19 -8.06
C LEU A 108 2.62 -13.99 -6.96
N PHE A 109 3.72 -14.73 -7.03
CA PHE A 109 4.94 -14.48 -6.26
C PHE A 109 6.03 -13.98 -7.20
N GLY A 110 6.59 -12.82 -6.87
CA GLY A 110 7.53 -12.09 -7.72
C GLY A 110 8.33 -11.07 -6.92
N ASP A 111 9.08 -10.21 -7.60
CA ASP A 111 9.70 -9.07 -6.92
C ASP A 111 8.72 -7.90 -6.86
N VAL A 112 8.52 -7.35 -5.67
CA VAL A 112 7.63 -6.20 -5.44
C VAL A 112 8.46 -4.93 -5.28
N TRP A 113 8.13 -3.90 -6.04
CA TRP A 113 8.85 -2.63 -6.07
C TRP A 113 7.94 -1.47 -5.72
N LEU A 114 8.39 -0.62 -4.80
CA LEU A 114 7.76 0.66 -4.50
C LEU A 114 8.30 1.75 -5.45
N CYS A 115 7.40 2.47 -6.11
CA CYS A 115 7.70 3.60 -6.97
C CYS A 115 7.17 4.87 -6.31
N GLY A 116 8.08 5.72 -5.82
CA GLY A 116 7.69 6.92 -5.09
C GLY A 116 8.43 8.19 -5.51
N GLY A 117 7.98 9.32 -4.98
CA GLY A 117 8.53 10.64 -5.28
C GLY A 117 7.48 11.63 -5.75
N GLN A 118 7.85 12.51 -6.69
CA GLN A 118 6.99 13.60 -7.15
C GLN A 118 6.66 13.56 -8.65
N SER A 119 6.49 14.72 -9.31
CA SER A 119 5.90 14.82 -10.65
C SER A 119 6.65 14.03 -11.73
N ASN A 120 7.97 13.89 -11.59
CA ASN A 120 8.77 13.07 -12.52
C ASN A 120 8.61 11.56 -12.28
N MET A 121 8.18 11.12 -11.09
CA MET A 121 7.66 9.77 -10.89
C MET A 121 6.22 9.66 -11.38
N ALA A 122 5.39 10.66 -11.11
CA ALA A 122 3.93 10.63 -11.32
C ALA A 122 3.46 10.82 -12.77
N PHE A 123 4.36 11.09 -13.73
CA PHE A 123 3.93 11.35 -15.09
C PHE A 123 3.43 10.06 -15.77
N THR A 124 2.33 10.18 -16.49
CA THR A 124 1.57 9.08 -17.09
C THR A 124 2.24 8.58 -18.37
N LEU A 125 2.03 7.31 -18.73
CA LEU A 125 2.56 6.71 -19.96
C LEU A 125 2.10 7.44 -21.23
N SER A 126 0.97 8.14 -21.21
CA SER A 126 0.52 9.00 -22.31
C SER A 126 1.48 10.17 -22.62
N GLN A 127 2.37 10.52 -21.69
CA GLN A 127 3.32 11.63 -21.85
C GLN A 127 4.73 11.16 -22.25
N VAL A 128 4.98 9.84 -22.40
CA VAL A 128 6.27 9.34 -22.93
C VAL A 128 6.34 9.43 -24.45
N PHE A 129 7.56 9.50 -24.99
CA PHE A 129 7.78 9.18 -26.40
C PHE A 129 7.34 7.74 -26.70
N ASN A 130 6.75 7.52 -27.88
CA ASN A 130 6.19 6.23 -28.32
C ASN A 130 5.08 5.67 -27.43
N ALA A 131 4.34 6.52 -26.71
CA ALA A 131 3.22 6.11 -25.84
C ALA A 131 2.26 5.12 -26.50
N SER A 132 1.87 5.33 -27.76
CA SER A 132 0.94 4.43 -28.46
C SER A 132 1.49 3.01 -28.64
N GLU A 133 2.78 2.86 -28.92
CA GLU A 133 3.42 1.55 -29.05
C GLU A 133 3.48 0.87 -27.67
N GLU A 134 3.97 1.58 -26.67
CA GLU A 134 4.12 1.04 -25.32
C GLU A 134 2.76 0.63 -24.71
N LEU A 135 1.71 1.44 -24.89
CA LEU A 135 0.36 1.11 -24.46
C LEU A 135 -0.20 -0.14 -25.17
N SER A 136 0.15 -0.34 -26.45
CA SER A 136 -0.26 -1.54 -27.20
C SER A 136 0.46 -2.81 -26.73
N LEU A 137 1.62 -2.66 -26.09
CA LEU A 137 2.40 -3.78 -25.56
C LEU A 137 1.91 -4.22 -24.17
N ALA A 138 1.31 -3.34 -23.39
CA ALA A 138 0.93 -3.61 -22.00
C ALA A 138 0.18 -4.95 -21.77
N PRO A 139 -0.84 -5.34 -22.57
CA PRO A 139 -1.52 -6.62 -22.37
C PRO A 139 -0.64 -7.86 -22.59
N LYS A 140 0.52 -7.73 -23.24
CA LYS A 140 1.49 -8.81 -23.45
C LYS A 140 2.31 -9.13 -22.19
N PHE A 141 2.19 -8.32 -21.14
CA PHE A 141 2.92 -8.47 -19.88
C PHE A 141 1.98 -8.73 -18.69
N PRO A 142 1.12 -9.77 -18.73
CA PRO A 142 0.16 -10.02 -17.66
C PRO A 142 0.83 -10.33 -16.31
N GLN A 143 2.10 -10.74 -16.30
CA GLN A 143 2.85 -11.03 -15.08
C GLN A 143 3.49 -9.79 -14.42
N VAL A 144 3.36 -8.60 -15.01
CA VAL A 144 3.74 -7.33 -14.40
C VAL A 144 2.46 -6.69 -13.86
N ARG A 145 2.24 -6.68 -12.55
CA ARG A 145 0.99 -6.20 -11.93
C ARG A 145 1.20 -4.81 -11.33
N ILE A 146 0.18 -3.96 -11.46
CA ILE A 146 0.22 -2.57 -11.01
C ILE A 146 -0.76 -2.33 -9.87
N PHE A 147 -0.40 -1.42 -8.97
CA PHE A 147 -1.21 -0.96 -7.85
C PHE A 147 -0.90 0.51 -7.57
N MET A 148 -1.91 1.34 -7.30
CA MET A 148 -1.74 2.77 -7.03
C MET A 148 -2.42 3.16 -5.73
N ALA A 149 -1.63 3.63 -4.76
CA ALA A 149 -2.14 4.24 -3.55
C ALA A 149 -2.82 5.58 -3.90
N ALA A 150 -3.91 5.91 -3.19
CA ALA A 150 -4.56 7.19 -3.40
C ALA A 150 -3.79 8.34 -2.74
N LEU A 151 -3.95 9.54 -3.30
CA LEU A 151 -3.36 10.76 -2.76
C LEU A 151 -4.08 11.15 -1.46
N GLU A 152 -3.36 11.01 -0.35
CA GLU A 152 -3.90 11.16 1.00
C GLU A 152 -2.86 11.81 1.92
N MET A 153 -3.34 12.54 2.93
CA MET A 153 -2.50 13.20 3.93
C MET A 153 -2.98 12.84 5.33
N SER A 154 -2.04 12.77 6.27
CA SER A 154 -2.39 12.65 7.68
C SER A 154 -1.32 13.23 8.58
N ASP A 155 -1.73 13.96 9.61
CA ASP A 155 -0.82 14.44 10.66
C ASP A 155 -0.33 13.30 11.57
N GLN A 156 -0.88 12.09 11.44
CA GLN A 156 -0.52 10.91 12.23
C GLN A 156 -0.27 9.71 11.33
N ALA A 157 0.69 8.87 11.71
CA ALA A 157 1.01 7.65 10.99
C ALA A 157 -0.20 6.70 10.95
N LEU A 158 -0.68 6.40 9.75
CA LEU A 158 -1.83 5.51 9.53
C LEU A 158 -1.37 4.04 9.50
N THR A 159 -2.17 3.15 10.08
CA THR A 159 -1.89 1.70 10.08
C THR A 159 -2.15 1.05 8.72
N ASP A 160 -3.20 1.49 8.03
CA ASP A 160 -3.66 0.96 6.74
C ASP A 160 -3.91 2.10 5.76
N LEU A 161 -3.97 1.80 4.46
CA LEU A 161 -4.29 2.82 3.46
C LEU A 161 -5.76 3.23 3.62
N PRO A 162 -6.06 4.55 3.71
CA PRO A 162 -7.43 5.03 3.79
C PRO A 162 -8.19 4.89 2.46
N ARG A 163 -7.48 4.96 1.32
CA ARG A 163 -8.04 4.68 -0.02
C ARG A 163 -6.96 4.09 -0.94
N VAL A 164 -7.42 3.22 -1.84
CA VAL A 164 -6.66 2.71 -2.99
C VAL A 164 -7.27 3.31 -4.25
N GLU A 165 -6.44 3.91 -5.11
CA GLU A 165 -6.92 4.54 -6.34
C GLU A 165 -7.05 3.51 -7.46
N VAL A 166 -6.02 2.68 -7.64
CA VAL A 166 -6.05 1.54 -8.57
C VAL A 166 -5.72 0.28 -7.77
N PRO A 167 -6.69 -0.64 -7.58
CA PRO A 167 -6.41 -1.93 -6.96
C PRO A 167 -5.46 -2.75 -7.85
N TRP A 168 -4.86 -3.78 -7.29
CA TRP A 168 -3.99 -4.70 -8.03
C TRP A 168 -4.65 -5.15 -9.34
N SER A 169 -3.95 -4.92 -10.45
CA SER A 169 -4.53 -5.07 -11.78
C SER A 169 -3.55 -5.65 -12.78
N VAL A 170 -4.12 -6.38 -13.76
CA VAL A 170 -3.45 -6.71 -15.01
C VAL A 170 -3.26 -5.40 -15.80
N PRO A 171 -2.08 -5.14 -16.37
CA PRO A 171 -1.82 -3.88 -17.06
C PRO A 171 -2.64 -3.80 -18.35
N SER A 172 -3.20 -2.63 -18.60
CA SER A 172 -3.98 -2.34 -19.80
C SER A 172 -3.67 -0.93 -20.29
N ALA A 173 -3.97 -0.67 -21.58
CA ALA A 173 -3.81 0.66 -22.14
C ALA A 173 -4.68 1.71 -21.40
N GLU A 174 -5.83 1.31 -20.85
CA GLU A 174 -6.70 2.20 -20.08
C GLU A 174 -6.08 2.59 -18.74
N LEU A 175 -5.53 1.63 -18.00
CA LEU A 175 -4.94 1.88 -16.68
C LEU A 175 -3.60 2.64 -16.77
N LEU A 176 -2.84 2.44 -17.84
CA LEU A 176 -1.53 3.08 -18.03
C LEU A 176 -1.60 4.40 -18.82
N GLY A 177 -2.56 4.53 -19.73
CA GLY A 177 -2.59 5.58 -20.76
C GLY A 177 -3.59 6.70 -20.53
N GLY A 178 -4.21 6.77 -19.36
CA GLY A 178 -5.24 7.75 -19.09
C GLY A 178 -4.75 9.21 -19.01
N LYS A 179 -5.57 10.07 -18.40
CA LYS A 179 -5.30 11.51 -18.27
C LYS A 179 -3.95 11.76 -17.58
N GLU A 180 -3.30 12.83 -18.01
CA GLU A 180 -1.99 13.23 -17.49
C GLU A 180 -2.03 13.41 -15.96
N PHE A 181 -1.03 12.84 -15.27
CA PHE A 181 -0.84 12.90 -13.81
C PHE A 181 -1.96 12.31 -12.95
N THR A 182 -2.92 11.59 -13.53
CA THR A 182 -4.00 10.92 -12.76
C THR A 182 -4.04 9.40 -12.99
N TYR A 183 -3.01 8.83 -13.61
CA TYR A 183 -2.91 7.42 -13.99
C TYR A 183 -1.49 6.93 -13.73
N PHE A 184 -1.31 5.61 -13.82
CA PHE A 184 -0.12 4.92 -13.38
C PHE A 184 1.18 5.47 -14.01
N SER A 185 2.21 5.57 -13.16
CA SER A 185 3.54 6.10 -13.45
C SER A 185 4.19 5.39 -14.64
N ALA A 186 4.57 6.18 -15.64
CA ALA A 186 5.32 5.72 -16.79
C ALA A 186 6.68 5.13 -16.39
N VAL A 187 7.37 5.81 -15.46
CA VAL A 187 8.69 5.38 -14.98
C VAL A 187 8.58 4.02 -14.29
N CYS A 188 7.59 3.88 -13.40
CA CYS A 188 7.34 2.64 -12.69
C CYS A 188 7.02 1.49 -13.65
N TRP A 189 6.12 1.73 -14.61
CA TRP A 189 5.75 0.74 -15.64
C TRP A 189 6.94 0.29 -16.49
N LEU A 190 7.69 1.23 -17.07
CA LEU A 190 8.82 0.92 -17.95
C LEU A 190 9.92 0.16 -17.21
N PHE A 191 10.18 0.54 -15.95
CA PHE A 191 11.10 -0.17 -15.07
C PHE A 191 10.66 -1.62 -14.84
N GLY A 192 9.43 -1.84 -14.40
CA GLY A 192 8.92 -3.19 -14.11
C GLY A 192 8.82 -4.07 -15.34
N ARG A 193 8.40 -3.53 -16.49
CA ARG A 193 8.40 -4.25 -17.76
C ARG A 193 9.80 -4.71 -18.14
N ASN A 194 10.79 -3.81 -18.07
CA ASN A 194 12.17 -4.15 -18.41
C ASN A 194 12.77 -5.19 -17.44
N LEU A 195 12.47 -5.08 -16.13
CA LEU A 195 12.83 -6.09 -15.15
C LEU A 195 12.24 -7.45 -15.50
N TYR A 196 10.95 -7.52 -15.82
CA TYR A 196 10.29 -8.75 -16.20
C TYR A 196 10.91 -9.39 -17.45
N GLU A 197 11.19 -8.60 -18.49
CA GLU A 197 11.87 -9.08 -19.70
C GLU A 197 13.26 -9.67 -19.40
N THR A 198 13.96 -9.08 -18.43
CA THR A 198 15.32 -9.49 -18.05
C THR A 198 15.32 -10.73 -17.15
N LEU A 199 14.38 -10.79 -16.20
CA LEU A 199 14.38 -11.77 -15.11
C LEU A 199 13.47 -12.98 -15.38
N GLY A 200 12.43 -12.81 -16.19
CA GLY A 200 11.53 -13.87 -16.63
C GLY A 200 10.55 -14.38 -15.58
N TYR A 201 10.29 -13.63 -14.51
CA TYR A 201 9.34 -13.99 -13.44
C TYR A 201 8.49 -12.79 -13.01
N PRO A 202 7.35 -12.98 -12.29
CA PRO A 202 6.41 -11.90 -11.97
C PRO A 202 7.03 -10.69 -11.28
N VAL A 203 6.49 -9.50 -11.57
CA VAL A 203 6.90 -8.23 -10.96
C VAL A 203 5.66 -7.47 -10.48
N GLY A 204 5.68 -7.03 -9.22
CA GLY A 204 4.65 -6.18 -8.64
C GLY A 204 5.13 -4.74 -8.55
N LEU A 205 4.32 -3.79 -8.99
CA LEU A 205 4.64 -2.37 -8.99
C LEU A 205 3.62 -1.62 -8.13
N VAL A 206 4.12 -0.97 -7.08
CA VAL A 206 3.32 -0.22 -6.09
C VAL A 206 3.66 1.24 -6.22
N GLU A 207 2.72 2.04 -6.72
CA GLU A 207 2.89 3.47 -6.86
C GLU A 207 2.41 4.22 -5.60
N SER A 208 3.27 5.10 -5.10
CA SER A 208 3.00 6.05 -4.02
C SER A 208 3.78 7.34 -4.28
N CYS A 209 3.25 8.20 -5.14
CA CYS A 209 3.92 9.45 -5.55
C CYS A 209 2.92 10.60 -5.71
N TRP A 210 3.39 11.85 -5.58
CA TRP A 210 2.53 13.04 -5.67
C TRP A 210 3.34 14.25 -6.16
N GLY A 211 2.95 14.82 -7.31
CA GLY A 211 3.59 15.99 -7.90
C GLY A 211 3.65 17.24 -7.01
N GLY A 212 4.76 17.99 -7.10
CA GLY A 212 4.92 19.29 -6.42
C GLY A 212 5.14 19.20 -4.90
N THR A 213 5.54 18.03 -4.40
CA THR A 213 5.70 17.76 -2.97
C THR A 213 7.17 17.82 -2.56
N PRO A 214 7.50 18.49 -1.43
CA PRO A 214 8.86 18.54 -0.91
C PRO A 214 9.24 17.20 -0.23
N VAL A 215 10.54 16.88 -0.13
CA VAL A 215 11.00 15.61 0.45
C VAL A 215 10.63 15.46 1.94
N GLU A 216 10.47 16.57 2.63
CA GLU A 216 10.11 16.65 4.05
C GLU A 216 8.71 16.07 4.32
N ALA A 217 7.78 16.22 3.38
CA ALA A 217 6.44 15.64 3.49
C ALA A 217 6.46 14.10 3.41
N TRP A 218 7.45 13.53 2.71
CA TRP A 218 7.65 12.09 2.51
C TRP A 218 8.62 11.45 3.50
N SER A 219 9.29 12.25 4.32
CA SER A 219 10.28 11.77 5.26
C SER A 219 9.60 11.33 6.54
N SER A 220 10.04 10.22 7.13
CA SER A 220 9.58 9.82 8.46
C SER A 220 9.97 10.86 9.52
N PRO A 221 9.22 11.00 10.64
CA PRO A 221 9.62 11.88 11.73
C PRO A 221 11.04 11.56 12.25
N ARG A 222 11.40 10.27 12.25
CA ARG A 222 12.73 9.77 12.61
C ARG A 222 13.82 10.28 11.65
N ALA A 223 13.56 10.29 10.34
CA ALA A 223 14.52 10.76 9.34
C ALA A 223 14.73 12.27 9.45
N LEU A 224 13.65 13.03 9.62
CA LEU A 224 13.72 14.48 9.81
C LEU A 224 14.51 14.86 11.07
N GLN A 225 14.26 14.16 12.18
CA GLN A 225 15.01 14.37 13.42
C GLN A 225 16.52 14.15 13.24
N LYS A 226 16.92 13.11 12.50
CA LYS A 226 18.34 12.85 12.19
C LYS A 226 18.99 13.96 11.36
N CYS A 227 18.23 14.65 10.52
CA CYS A 227 18.70 15.78 9.73
C CYS A 227 18.67 17.11 10.49
N SER A 228 18.30 17.12 11.77
CA SER A 228 18.08 18.35 12.54
C SER A 228 17.05 19.28 11.89
N LEU A 229 16.09 18.70 11.16
CA LEU A 229 14.96 19.38 10.54
C LEU A 229 13.70 19.24 11.41
N GLU A 230 13.85 19.30 12.74
CA GLU A 230 12.69 19.37 13.64
C GLU A 230 11.79 20.55 13.24
N GLU A 231 10.51 20.46 13.64
CA GLU A 231 9.53 21.53 13.58
C GLU A 231 10.14 22.79 14.18
N GLN A 232 10.81 23.60 13.36
CA GLN A 232 10.89 24.99 13.69
C GLN A 232 9.43 25.44 13.72
N GLU A 233 8.98 25.95 14.86
CA GLU A 233 7.86 26.90 14.97
C GLU A 233 8.20 28.18 14.16
N ASP A 234 8.79 28.03 12.97
CA ASP A 234 9.01 29.13 12.08
C ASP A 234 7.66 29.39 11.43
N ASN A 235 7.05 30.45 11.93
CA ASN A 235 5.87 31.14 11.46
C ASN A 235 5.96 31.56 9.97
N SER A 236 6.99 31.12 9.25
CA SER A 236 7.02 31.10 7.80
C SER A 236 6.05 30.04 7.30
N ASN A 237 4.86 30.48 6.90
CA ASN A 237 4.07 29.83 5.86
C ASN A 237 5.01 29.46 4.70
N TYR A 238 5.54 28.23 4.70
CA TYR A 238 6.36 27.69 3.62
C TYR A 238 5.47 27.46 2.41
N THR A 239 5.15 28.56 1.75
CA THR A 239 4.52 28.59 0.44
C THR A 239 5.65 28.37 -0.56
N ARG A 240 5.76 27.15 -1.10
CA ARG A 240 6.29 26.97 -2.46
C ARG A 240 5.11 26.69 -3.39
N PRO A 241 4.54 27.76 -3.99
CA PRO A 241 3.25 27.69 -4.66
C PRO A 241 3.47 27.23 -6.10
N LEU A 242 3.27 25.93 -6.34
CA LEU A 242 2.71 25.51 -7.63
C LEU A 242 1.18 25.44 -7.56
N LEU A 243 0.59 25.23 -6.37
CA LEU A 243 -0.86 25.08 -6.19
C LEU A 243 -1.45 25.69 -4.89
N GLY A 244 -0.66 26.42 -4.09
CA GLY A 244 -1.14 27.03 -2.84
C GLY A 244 -1.39 26.05 -1.68
N VAL A 245 -0.96 24.79 -1.81
CA VAL A 245 -0.98 23.78 -0.75
C VAL A 245 0.24 23.97 0.15
N VAL A 246 0.03 24.02 1.47
CA VAL A 246 1.09 23.99 2.47
C VAL A 246 1.29 22.54 2.89
N TRP A 247 2.51 22.04 2.76
CA TRP A 247 2.87 20.67 3.16
C TRP A 247 3.51 20.72 4.54
N SER A 248 2.88 20.07 5.52
CA SER A 248 3.54 19.84 6.82
C SER A 248 4.51 18.65 6.71
N ASN A 249 5.48 18.60 7.61
CA ASN A 249 6.45 17.50 7.69
C ASN A 249 5.75 16.15 7.85
N SER A 250 6.27 15.10 7.20
CA SER A 250 5.80 13.72 7.30
C SER A 250 4.34 13.43 6.89
N VAL A 251 3.54 14.41 6.44
CA VAL A 251 2.10 14.19 6.21
C VAL A 251 1.79 13.14 5.13
N LEU A 252 2.66 13.03 4.13
CA LEU A 252 2.54 12.03 3.06
C LEU A 252 3.17 10.71 3.47
N TRP A 253 4.28 10.75 4.20
CA TRP A 253 4.85 9.54 4.79
C TRP A 253 3.82 8.82 5.67
N ASN A 254 3.15 9.57 6.55
CA ASN A 254 2.15 9.08 7.47
C ASN A 254 0.98 8.37 6.78
N ALA A 255 0.50 8.91 5.65
CA ALA A 255 -0.70 8.43 4.98
C ALA A 255 -0.44 7.47 3.81
N MET A 256 0.71 7.59 3.14
CA MET A 256 0.96 6.90 1.86
C MET A 256 2.17 5.96 1.88
N ILE A 257 3.03 6.02 2.91
CA ILE A 257 4.22 5.15 3.05
C ILE A 257 4.15 4.29 4.30
N HIS A 258 3.83 4.87 5.46
CA HIS A 258 3.74 4.15 6.73
C HIS A 258 2.78 2.94 6.67
N PRO A 259 1.58 3.04 6.06
CA PRO A 259 0.70 1.88 5.87
C PRO A 259 1.32 0.72 5.11
N LEU A 260 2.29 0.99 4.23
CA LEU A 260 2.94 0.01 3.38
C LEU A 260 4.15 -0.66 4.07
N LEU A 261 4.54 -0.27 5.29
CA LEU A 261 5.72 -0.83 5.97
C LEU A 261 5.61 -2.33 6.29
N ASN A 262 4.39 -2.88 6.35
CA ASN A 262 4.18 -4.33 6.49
C ASN A 262 4.25 -5.07 5.14
N MET A 263 4.37 -4.37 4.01
CA MET A 263 4.55 -5.00 2.71
C MET A 263 6.02 -5.37 2.53
N THR A 264 6.30 -6.66 2.32
CA THR A 264 7.63 -7.09 1.93
C THR A 264 7.90 -6.65 0.49
N ILE A 265 8.97 -5.88 0.28
CA ILE A 265 9.39 -5.38 -1.04
C ILE A 265 10.83 -5.81 -1.33
N GLN A 266 11.16 -5.95 -2.62
CA GLN A 266 12.52 -6.19 -3.10
C GLN A 266 13.35 -4.89 -3.08
N GLY A 267 12.70 -3.74 -3.28
CA GLY A 267 13.35 -2.45 -3.30
C GLY A 267 12.39 -1.31 -3.65
N ALA A 268 12.95 -0.11 -3.74
CA ALA A 268 12.21 1.08 -4.13
C ALA A 268 12.98 1.87 -5.19
N ILE A 269 12.25 2.46 -6.13
CA ILE A 269 12.75 3.53 -6.99
C ILE A 269 12.10 4.85 -6.56
N TRP A 270 12.92 5.87 -6.33
CA TRP A 270 12.47 7.13 -5.75
C TRP A 270 12.94 8.30 -6.61
N TYR A 271 12.00 9.05 -7.19
CA TYR A 271 12.31 10.21 -8.04
C TYR A 271 11.77 11.50 -7.43
N GLN A 272 12.65 12.20 -6.71
CA GLN A 272 12.32 13.38 -5.89
C GLN A 272 13.49 14.36 -5.86
N GLY A 273 13.21 15.64 -5.57
CA GLY A 273 14.21 16.65 -5.23
C GLY A 273 13.90 18.04 -5.75
N GLU A 274 13.07 18.20 -6.78
CA GLU A 274 12.91 19.47 -7.48
C GLU A 274 12.10 20.50 -6.66
N SER A 275 11.20 20.04 -5.79
CA SER A 275 10.45 20.89 -4.87
C SER A 275 11.17 21.11 -3.53
N SER A 276 12.27 20.40 -3.28
CA SER A 276 13.02 20.51 -2.03
C SER A 276 13.94 21.73 -2.08
N GLN A 277 13.98 22.53 -1.01
CA GLN A 277 15.05 23.51 -0.88
C GLN A 277 16.31 22.72 -0.51
N TRP A 278 17.43 22.97 -1.19
CA TRP A 278 18.76 22.44 -0.83
C TRP A 278 19.13 21.02 -1.30
N GLY A 279 18.92 20.64 -2.57
CA GLY A 279 19.76 19.60 -3.23
C GLY A 279 20.00 18.29 -2.47
N LEU A 280 19.04 17.84 -1.65
CA LEU A 280 19.16 16.63 -0.84
C LEU A 280 18.73 15.43 -1.67
N LEU A 281 19.71 14.66 -2.13
CA LEU A 281 19.51 13.29 -2.64
C LEU A 281 19.47 12.34 -1.44
N TRP A 282 18.30 11.73 -1.21
CA TRP A 282 18.07 10.77 -0.12
C TRP A 282 17.98 9.34 -0.66
N VAL A 283 18.64 8.42 0.02
CA VAL A 283 18.41 6.97 -0.07
C VAL A 283 18.22 6.48 1.37
N GLU A 284 16.98 6.19 1.76
CA GLU A 284 16.75 5.45 3.02
C GLU A 284 17.16 3.98 2.79
N PRO A 285 18.04 3.41 3.63
CA PRO A 285 18.15 1.97 3.72
C PRO A 285 16.89 1.47 4.43
N TRP A 286 15.93 0.98 3.65
CA TRP A 286 14.80 0.21 4.15
C TRP A 286 15.38 -1.03 4.87
N LEU A 287 15.16 -1.13 6.19
CA LEU A 287 15.67 -2.17 7.09
C LEU A 287 14.54 -3.06 7.59
#